data_AF-A0AAU9P7E1-F1
#
_entry.id   AF-A0AAU9P7E1-F1
#
_cell.length_a   1.000
_cell.length_b   1.000
_cell.length_c   1.000
_cell.angle_alpha   90.00
_cell.angle_beta   90.00
_cell.angle_gamma   90.00
#
_symmetry.space_group_name_H-M   'P 1'
#
loop_
_entity.id
_entity.type
_entity.pdbx_description
1 polymer ?
#
loop_
_entity_poly.entity_id
_entity_poly.type
_entity_poly.pdbx_seq_one_letter_code
_entity_poly.pdbx_strand_id
1 'polypeptide(L)'
;MGIKHYSMGSWDMKTMFHCCLFIFFLGGLATLRFFRNNNLDAVLIISKVKVTDPTSTTTNINTSTPVFDDPRTLNIAPPSSTDSCDLFSGRWVHDNKSHYPLYKEHECPYLNGDLACLTYGRKDSKYQQWRWQPNDCDFPRFDGEAVVKRLRGKRLLFVGDSINRNQWDSMICMLQSSIPGKKEVNSKGLNGTLYSFRAHDYNISVDYYWAPMLVESNGDDPFDHRAHLRVIRSKAIEKHAKHWVDADVIIFNSCLWWRLPTVTLLKSAGSLMGGPNQVVEVVDSPRAYKMVLETWSKWVHANINPSKTKLFYMGHTAAHAWATDWGGKKHETCYGETEPLVDYRFWEIGTDPNILIILESSLSKLKAKGVNVQMINITQLTQARRDAHPTIYRKLWRPFTEDQKKKPHSISDCAHWCLPGVPDIWNELLLAYIFPSTAIAYQ
;
A
#
# COMPACT_ATOMS: atom_id res chain seq x y z
N MET A 1 -79.72 -11.68 -26.63
CA MET A 1 -78.42 -11.54 -27.33
C MET A 1 -77.47 -10.89 -26.34
N GLY A 2 -76.46 -11.48 -25.70
CA GLY A 2 -75.62 -12.65 -25.94
C GLY A 2 -74.28 -12.31 -25.29
N ILE A 3 -74.14 -12.54 -23.97
CA ILE A 3 -72.91 -12.26 -23.21
C ILE A 3 -71.90 -13.37 -23.51
N LYS A 4 -70.78 -13.04 -24.17
CA LYS A 4 -69.65 -13.96 -24.34
C LYS A 4 -68.71 -13.82 -23.13
N HIS A 5 -68.74 -14.81 -22.23
CA HIS A 5 -67.67 -15.04 -21.28
C HIS A 5 -66.47 -15.65 -22.00
N TYR A 6 -65.31 -15.00 -21.96
CA TYR A 6 -64.03 -15.66 -22.25
C TYR A 6 -63.54 -16.35 -20.99
N SER A 7 -63.59 -17.67 -21.00
CA SER A 7 -62.91 -18.53 -20.02
C SER A 7 -61.40 -18.45 -20.28
N MET A 8 -60.64 -17.82 -19.37
CA MET A 8 -59.19 -17.99 -19.31
C MET A 8 -58.90 -19.44 -18.92
N GLY A 9 -58.35 -20.20 -19.86
CA GLY A 9 -57.90 -21.57 -19.61
C GLY A 9 -56.86 -21.60 -18.50
N SER A 10 -57.09 -22.43 -17.50
CA SER A 10 -56.11 -22.81 -16.48
C SER A 10 -54.88 -23.39 -17.18
N TRP A 11 -53.75 -22.71 -17.09
CA TRP A 11 -52.48 -23.25 -17.53
C TRP A 11 -52.08 -24.36 -16.54
N ASP A 12 -51.97 -25.59 -17.02
CA ASP A 12 -51.46 -26.72 -16.24
C ASP A 12 -50.11 -26.34 -15.60
N MET A 13 -50.00 -26.46 -14.27
CA MET A 13 -48.78 -26.17 -13.51
C MET A 13 -47.57 -26.94 -14.05
N LYS A 14 -47.78 -28.13 -14.65
CA LYS A 14 -46.69 -28.88 -15.28
C LYS A 14 -46.11 -28.13 -16.48
N THR A 15 -46.95 -27.53 -17.30
CA THR A 15 -46.54 -26.76 -18.48
C THR A 15 -45.81 -25.47 -18.07
N MET A 16 -46.26 -24.80 -17.00
CA MET A 16 -45.55 -23.65 -16.43
C MET A 16 -44.16 -24.03 -15.89
N PHE A 17 -44.05 -25.16 -15.18
CA PHE A 17 -42.78 -25.62 -14.62
C PHE A 17 -41.77 -26.00 -15.71
N HIS A 18 -42.23 -26.66 -16.78
CA HIS A 18 -41.40 -26.97 -17.94
C HIS A 18 -40.95 -25.72 -18.69
N CYS A 19 -41.81 -24.71 -18.86
CA CYS A 19 -41.42 -23.43 -19.45
C CYS A 19 -40.37 -22.69 -18.60
N CYS A 20 -40.52 -22.67 -17.26
CA CYS A 20 -39.53 -22.06 -16.37
C CYS A 20 -38.18 -22.78 -16.46
N LEU A 21 -38.16 -24.12 -16.42
CA LEU A 21 -36.91 -24.88 -16.59
C LEU A 21 -36.26 -24.62 -17.94
N PHE A 22 -37.04 -24.49 -19.02
CA PHE A 22 -36.51 -24.22 -20.36
C PHE A 22 -35.89 -22.80 -20.45
N ILE A 23 -36.52 -21.80 -19.83
CA ILE A 23 -35.98 -20.43 -19.77
C ILE A 23 -34.71 -20.37 -18.91
N PHE A 24 -34.67 -21.07 -17.78
CA PHE A 24 -33.47 -21.18 -16.95
C PHE A 24 -32.32 -21.89 -17.68
N PHE A 25 -32.61 -22.94 -18.45
CA PHE A 25 -31.59 -23.63 -19.26
C PHE A 25 -31.05 -22.74 -20.40
N LEU A 26 -31.93 -21.99 -21.08
CA LEU A 26 -31.51 -21.05 -22.12
C LEU A 26 -30.70 -19.88 -21.56
N GLY A 27 -31.09 -19.35 -20.39
CA GLY A 27 -30.32 -18.33 -19.66
C GLY A 27 -28.96 -18.83 -19.17
N GLY A 28 -28.90 -20.08 -18.67
CA GLY A 28 -27.66 -20.76 -18.28
C GLY A 28 -26.72 -21.00 -19.46
N LEU A 29 -27.26 -21.42 -20.62
CA LEU A 29 -26.48 -21.61 -21.83
C LEU A 29 -25.98 -20.28 -22.40
N ALA A 30 -26.78 -19.21 -22.36
CA ALA A 30 -26.36 -17.88 -22.81
C ALA A 30 -25.24 -17.30 -21.93
N THR A 31 -25.31 -17.48 -20.61
CA THR A 31 -24.26 -17.06 -19.66
C THR A 31 -22.99 -17.89 -19.80
N LEU A 32 -23.08 -19.21 -19.96
CA LEU A 32 -21.92 -20.07 -20.26
C LEU A 32 -21.27 -19.71 -21.60
N ARG A 33 -22.06 -19.39 -22.63
CA ARG A 33 -21.54 -18.95 -23.93
C ARG A 33 -20.86 -17.57 -23.86
N PHE A 34 -21.39 -16.65 -23.04
CA PHE A 34 -20.77 -15.35 -22.75
C PHE A 34 -19.43 -15.51 -22.01
N PHE A 35 -19.38 -16.34 -20.97
CA PHE A 35 -18.13 -16.63 -20.24
C PHE A 35 -17.11 -17.39 -21.09
N ARG A 36 -17.55 -18.27 -21.99
CA ARG A 36 -16.67 -19.01 -22.91
C ARG A 36 -16.12 -18.11 -24.01
N ASN A 37 -16.92 -17.23 -24.61
CA ASN A 37 -16.44 -16.26 -25.60
C ASN A 37 -15.47 -15.24 -24.99
N ASN A 38 -15.76 -14.69 -23.80
CA ASN A 38 -14.84 -13.75 -23.14
C ASN A 38 -13.49 -14.39 -22.77
N ASN A 39 -13.46 -15.68 -22.42
CA ASN A 39 -12.20 -16.40 -22.19
C ASN A 39 -11.45 -16.71 -23.49
N LEU A 40 -12.14 -17.04 -24.59
CA LEU A 40 -11.52 -17.28 -25.89
C LEU A 40 -10.94 -16.00 -26.50
N ASP A 41 -11.64 -14.86 -26.35
CA ASP A 41 -11.15 -13.55 -26.81
C ASP A 41 -9.92 -13.10 -25.99
N ALA A 42 -9.88 -13.39 -24.69
CA ALA A 42 -8.69 -13.14 -23.86
C ALA A 42 -7.48 -14.00 -24.26
N VAL A 43 -7.70 -15.26 -24.67
CA VAL A 43 -6.62 -16.16 -25.13
C VAL A 43 -6.12 -15.78 -26.53
N LEU A 44 -6.99 -15.31 -27.42
CA LEU A 44 -6.63 -14.90 -28.79
C LEU A 44 -5.87 -13.56 -28.85
N ILE A 45 -6.06 -12.67 -27.87
CA ILE A 45 -5.30 -11.40 -27.78
C ILE A 45 -3.84 -11.68 -27.39
N ILE A 46 -3.57 -12.72 -26.59
CA ILE A 46 -2.20 -13.08 -26.17
C ILE A 46 -1.40 -13.70 -27.34
N SER A 47 -2.04 -14.36 -28.30
CA SER A 47 -1.35 -15.05 -29.39
C SER A 47 -1.03 -14.20 -30.63
N LYS A 48 -1.35 -12.89 -30.65
CA LYS A 48 -1.17 -12.01 -31.82
C LYS A 48 -0.22 -10.82 -31.61
N VAL A 49 0.56 -10.80 -30.54
CA VAL A 49 1.66 -9.84 -30.40
C VAL A 49 2.85 -10.35 -31.22
N LYS A 50 3.04 -9.76 -32.41
CA LYS A 50 4.22 -9.96 -33.24
C LYS A 50 5.35 -9.10 -32.65
N VAL A 51 6.29 -9.72 -31.96
CA VAL A 51 7.53 -9.08 -31.50
C VAL A 51 8.43 -8.88 -32.72
N THR A 52 8.75 -7.63 -33.05
CA THR A 52 9.79 -7.29 -34.02
C THR A 52 11.11 -7.13 -33.28
N ASP A 53 12.05 -8.03 -33.51
CA ASP A 53 13.43 -7.96 -33.03
C ASP A 53 14.20 -6.81 -33.73
N PRO A 54 14.92 -5.95 -32.99
CA PRO A 54 15.98 -5.15 -33.55
C PRO A 54 17.28 -5.96 -33.59
N THR A 55 17.78 -6.16 -34.81
CA THR A 55 19.09 -6.72 -35.16
C THR A 55 20.24 -6.17 -34.32
N SER A 56 21.02 -7.08 -33.75
CA SER A 56 22.24 -6.80 -33.00
C SER A 56 23.40 -6.47 -33.95
N THR A 57 23.99 -5.29 -33.80
CA THR A 57 25.29 -4.94 -34.38
C THR A 57 26.34 -5.06 -33.28
N THR A 58 27.27 -5.99 -33.44
CA THR A 58 28.36 -6.24 -32.50
C THR A 58 29.49 -5.24 -32.77
N THR A 59 29.75 -4.34 -31.82
CA THR A 59 30.98 -3.55 -31.78
C THR A 59 31.75 -3.87 -30.51
N ASN A 60 32.91 -4.50 -30.69
CA ASN A 60 33.90 -4.74 -29.64
C ASN A 60 34.48 -3.39 -29.19
N ILE A 61 34.24 -3.01 -27.94
CA ILE A 61 34.91 -1.87 -27.29
C ILE A 61 35.63 -2.39 -26.04
N ASN A 62 36.93 -2.15 -26.03
CA ASN A 62 37.89 -2.55 -25.01
C ASN A 62 37.46 -2.12 -23.59
N THR A 63 37.52 -3.06 -22.66
CA THR A 63 37.27 -2.87 -21.23
C THR A 63 38.42 -2.14 -20.56
N SER A 64 38.17 -0.88 -20.18
CA SER A 64 38.75 -0.29 -18.97
C SER A 64 37.58 0.09 -18.07
N THR A 65 37.58 -0.49 -16.87
CA THR A 65 36.50 -0.44 -15.88
C THR A 65 36.35 0.95 -15.26
N PRO A 66 35.15 1.56 -15.30
CA PRO A 66 34.69 2.45 -14.24
C PRO A 66 33.92 1.61 -13.22
N VAL A 67 34.20 1.82 -11.93
CA VAL A 67 33.34 1.38 -10.83
C VAL A 67 31.98 2.05 -11.04
N PHE A 68 30.96 1.28 -11.45
CA PHE A 68 29.59 1.76 -11.55
C PHE A 68 28.98 1.76 -10.14
N ASP A 69 28.50 2.93 -9.70
CA ASP A 69 27.64 3.06 -8.52
C ASP A 69 26.43 2.14 -8.63
N ASP A 70 26.04 1.51 -7.53
CA ASP A 70 24.91 0.59 -7.48
C ASP A 70 23.59 1.37 -7.69
N PRO A 71 22.78 1.10 -8.73
CA PRO A 71 21.49 1.75 -8.94
C PRO A 71 20.46 1.49 -7.81
N ARG A 72 20.81 0.67 -6.81
CA ARG A 72 19.99 0.34 -5.62
C ARG A 72 20.29 1.22 -4.40
N THR A 73 21.35 2.03 -4.41
CA THR A 73 21.60 3.03 -3.37
C THR A 73 21.00 4.37 -3.78
N LEU A 74 19.85 4.72 -3.20
CA LEU A 74 19.23 6.03 -3.37
C LEU A 74 20.08 7.08 -2.62
N ASN A 75 20.72 7.98 -3.36
CA ASN A 75 21.56 9.05 -2.81
C ASN A 75 20.68 10.23 -2.36
N ILE A 76 19.86 10.00 -1.33
CA ILE A 76 19.02 11.06 -0.76
C ILE A 76 19.88 11.92 0.16
N ALA A 77 20.17 13.15 -0.27
CA ALA A 77 20.87 14.10 0.58
C ALA A 77 20.12 14.28 1.92
N PRO A 78 20.77 14.05 3.07
CA PRO A 78 20.14 14.20 4.38
C PRO A 78 19.61 15.63 4.57
N PRO A 79 18.61 15.82 5.45
CA PRO A 79 18.15 17.17 5.79
C PRO A 79 19.34 17.99 6.30
N SER A 80 19.50 19.18 5.75
CA SER A 80 20.47 20.14 6.23
C SER A 80 20.05 20.61 7.62
N SER A 81 20.68 20.05 8.66
CA SER A 81 20.82 20.53 10.06
C SER A 81 20.57 19.49 11.17
N THR A 82 21.10 18.28 11.00
CA THR A 82 21.64 17.51 12.13
C THR A 82 22.93 16.83 11.67
N ASP A 83 24.00 16.92 12.47
CA ASP A 83 25.26 16.24 12.20
C ASP A 83 25.09 14.73 11.89
N SER A 84 25.22 14.41 10.60
CA SER A 84 25.78 13.19 9.98
C SER A 84 25.10 11.80 10.04
N CYS A 85 24.06 11.52 10.82
CA CYS A 85 23.52 10.14 10.82
C CYS A 85 22.47 9.85 9.75
N ASP A 86 22.75 8.90 8.85
CA ASP A 86 21.75 8.27 7.98
C ASP A 86 20.96 7.21 8.76
N LEU A 87 19.71 7.52 9.10
CA LEU A 87 18.82 6.61 9.83
C LEU A 87 18.31 5.44 8.99
N PHE A 88 18.49 5.45 7.67
CA PHE A 88 17.95 4.45 6.75
C PHE A 88 18.99 3.39 6.32
N SER A 89 20.27 3.65 6.57
CA SER A 89 21.37 2.69 6.37
C SER A 89 21.72 2.02 7.69
N GLY A 90 21.56 0.70 7.74
CA GLY A 90 21.66 -0.03 9.00
C GLY A 90 21.36 -1.51 8.85
N ARG A 91 21.02 -2.13 9.97
CA ARG A 91 20.70 -3.55 10.05
C ARG A 91 19.63 -3.84 11.08
N TRP A 92 18.89 -4.93 10.86
CA TRP A 92 18.04 -5.51 11.88
C TRP A 92 18.87 -6.25 12.91
N VAL A 93 18.61 -5.95 14.18
CA VAL A 93 19.26 -6.57 15.34
C VAL A 93 18.16 -7.13 16.24
N HIS A 94 18.35 -8.35 16.72
CA HIS A 94 17.45 -8.93 17.71
C HIS A 94 17.59 -8.17 19.04
N ASP A 95 16.48 -7.73 19.62
CA ASP A 95 16.48 -6.97 20.86
C ASP A 95 16.52 -7.87 22.10
N ASN A 96 17.73 -8.17 22.54
CA ASN A 96 17.97 -8.96 23.75
C ASN A 96 17.55 -8.25 25.05
N LYS A 97 17.19 -6.96 25.01
CA LYS A 97 16.81 -6.17 26.18
C LYS A 97 15.30 -6.04 26.38
N SER A 98 14.49 -6.73 25.57
CA SER A 98 13.03 -6.80 25.69
C SER A 98 12.31 -5.45 25.66
N HIS A 99 12.82 -4.48 24.89
CA HIS A 99 12.10 -3.23 24.59
C HIS A 99 11.07 -3.41 23.48
N TYR A 100 11.30 -4.36 22.58
CA TYR A 100 10.36 -4.71 21.51
C TYR A 100 9.57 -5.99 21.83
N PRO A 101 8.29 -6.05 21.42
CA PRO A 101 7.53 -4.97 20.76
C PRO A 101 7.16 -3.82 21.70
N LEU A 102 6.89 -2.64 21.14
CA LEU A 102 6.53 -1.42 21.91
C LEU A 102 5.16 -1.52 22.60
N TYR A 103 4.30 -2.42 22.12
CA TYR A 103 2.98 -2.74 22.67
C TYR A 103 2.64 -4.19 22.29
N LYS A 104 1.70 -4.81 22.99
CA LYS A 104 1.17 -6.14 22.61
C LYS A 104 -0.13 -6.00 21.83
N GLU A 105 -0.43 -6.98 20.97
CA GLU A 105 -1.66 -6.97 20.16
C GLU A 105 -2.93 -6.70 20.99
N HIS A 106 -3.08 -7.38 22.12
CA HIS A 106 -4.26 -7.25 22.99
C HIS A 106 -4.31 -5.94 23.79
N GLU A 107 -3.22 -5.18 23.85
CA GLU A 107 -3.17 -3.89 24.53
C GLU A 107 -3.71 -2.76 23.64
N CYS A 108 -3.81 -2.97 22.32
CA CYS A 108 -4.33 -1.99 21.37
C CYS A 108 -5.76 -2.35 20.91
N PRO A 109 -6.82 -1.73 21.47
CA PRO A 109 -8.21 -2.04 21.10
C PRO A 109 -8.60 -1.57 19.70
N TYR A 110 -7.75 -0.76 19.05
CA TYR A 110 -7.97 -0.20 17.72
C TYR A 110 -7.34 -1.04 16.62
N LEU A 111 -6.54 -2.06 16.97
CA LEU A 111 -5.83 -2.88 16.02
C LEU A 111 -6.82 -3.67 15.14
N ASN A 112 -6.70 -3.50 13.83
CA ASN A 112 -7.53 -4.23 12.89
C ASN A 112 -7.11 -5.71 12.81
N GLY A 113 -8.10 -6.61 12.76
CA GLY A 113 -7.86 -8.05 12.81
C GLY A 113 -7.12 -8.59 11.60
N ASP A 114 -7.05 -7.87 10.49
CA ASP A 114 -6.24 -8.28 9.33
C ASP A 114 -4.73 -8.14 9.55
N LEU A 115 -4.30 -7.48 10.65
CA LEU A 115 -2.91 -7.25 11.02
C LEU A 115 -2.52 -7.89 12.37
N ALA A 116 -3.50 -8.38 13.15
CA ALA A 116 -3.31 -8.98 14.49
C ALA A 116 -2.93 -10.47 14.42
N CYS A 117 -1.70 -10.78 14.01
CA CYS A 117 -1.30 -12.12 13.62
C CYS A 117 -1.37 -13.17 14.73
N LEU A 118 -0.93 -12.85 15.95
CA LEU A 118 -0.99 -13.78 17.09
C LEU A 118 -2.45 -14.09 17.44
N THR A 119 -3.30 -13.07 17.42
CA THR A 119 -4.75 -13.21 17.64
C THR A 119 -5.39 -14.17 16.64
N TYR A 120 -4.90 -14.19 15.40
CA TYR A 120 -5.38 -15.07 14.34
C TYR A 120 -4.54 -16.34 14.14
N GLY A 121 -3.86 -16.80 15.20
CA GLY A 121 -3.32 -18.16 15.29
C GLY A 121 -1.85 -18.31 14.89
N ARG A 122 -1.13 -17.21 14.63
CA ARG A 122 0.31 -17.24 14.48
C ARG A 122 0.96 -17.67 15.80
N LYS A 123 1.86 -18.65 15.75
CA LYS A 123 2.46 -19.25 16.97
C LYS A 123 3.82 -18.67 17.33
N ASP A 124 4.57 -18.21 16.34
CA ASP A 124 5.86 -17.56 16.53
C ASP A 124 5.67 -16.05 16.74
N SER A 125 6.43 -15.47 17.67
CA SER A 125 6.40 -14.03 17.99
C SER A 125 7.76 -13.34 17.86
N LYS A 126 8.82 -14.07 17.48
CA LYS A 126 10.18 -13.53 17.34
C LYS A 126 10.27 -12.38 16.34
N TYR A 127 9.42 -12.37 15.31
CA TYR A 127 9.36 -11.28 14.33
C TYR A 127 9.08 -9.90 14.98
N GLN A 128 8.46 -9.89 16.17
CA GLN A 128 8.15 -8.68 16.94
C GLN A 128 9.34 -8.14 17.72
N GLN A 129 10.42 -8.91 17.87
CA GLN A 129 11.57 -8.62 18.75
C GLN A 129 12.78 -8.08 17.98
N TRP A 130 12.59 -7.65 16.75
CA TRP A 130 13.63 -7.07 15.92
C TRP A 130 13.57 -5.55 15.96
N ARG A 131 14.71 -4.92 16.20
CA ARG A 131 14.88 -3.46 16.15
C ARG A 131 15.79 -3.07 14.99
N TRP A 132 15.59 -1.87 14.47
CA TRP A 132 16.49 -1.29 13.49
C TRP A 132 17.67 -0.59 14.18
N GLN A 133 18.88 -0.80 13.68
CA GLN A 133 20.10 -0.14 14.15
C GLN A 133 20.76 0.54 12.95
N PRO A 134 20.73 1.88 12.88
CA PRO A 134 21.56 2.64 11.95
C PRO A 134 23.04 2.33 12.15
N ASN A 135 23.83 2.43 11.08
CA ASN A 135 25.25 2.10 11.11
C ASN A 135 26.07 3.11 11.91
N ASP A 136 25.75 4.39 11.77
CA ASP A 136 26.60 5.49 12.22
C ASP A 136 26.11 6.17 13.52
N CYS A 137 24.94 5.77 14.02
CA CYS A 137 24.41 6.29 15.27
C CYS A 137 23.43 5.34 15.96
N ASP A 138 23.08 5.68 17.20
CA ASP A 138 21.99 5.05 17.91
C ASP A 138 20.63 5.54 17.41
N PHE A 139 19.70 4.60 17.32
CA PHE A 139 18.32 4.89 16.95
C PHE A 139 17.60 5.60 18.11
N PRO A 140 16.92 6.74 17.88
CA PRO A 140 16.19 7.43 18.94
C PRO A 140 15.11 6.51 19.53
N ARG A 141 15.15 6.30 20.85
CA ARG A 141 14.16 5.47 21.52
C ARG A 141 12.78 6.13 21.47
N PHE A 142 11.75 5.38 21.11
CA PHE A 142 10.37 5.84 21.20
C PHE A 142 9.97 6.19 22.64
N ASP A 143 9.46 7.41 22.81
CA ASP A 143 8.84 7.92 24.04
C ASP A 143 7.45 8.43 23.69
N GLY A 144 6.43 7.61 24.02
CA GLY A 144 5.06 7.90 23.68
C GLY A 144 4.52 9.18 24.35
N GLU A 145 4.88 9.46 25.60
CA GLU A 145 4.45 10.67 26.30
C GLU A 145 5.04 11.92 25.67
N ALA A 146 6.33 11.89 25.33
CA ALA A 146 7.00 13.00 24.66
C ALA A 146 6.41 13.26 23.27
N VAL A 147 6.08 12.20 22.52
CA VAL A 147 5.43 12.33 21.20
C VAL A 147 4.02 12.89 21.35
N VAL A 148 3.20 12.37 22.25
CA VAL A 148 1.83 12.87 22.51
C VAL A 148 1.85 14.35 22.91
N LYS A 149 2.79 14.77 23.75
CA LYS A 149 2.96 16.19 24.12
C LYS A 149 3.22 17.08 22.92
N ARG A 150 4.05 16.62 21.96
CA ARG A 150 4.38 17.37 20.74
C ARG A 150 3.29 17.32 19.67
N LEU A 151 2.44 16.28 19.70
CA LEU A 151 1.27 16.13 18.83
C LEU A 151 0.06 16.94 19.29
N ARG A 152 0.03 17.42 20.54
CA ARG A 152 -1.10 18.18 21.09
C ARG A 152 -1.52 19.32 20.14
N GLY A 153 -2.81 19.35 19.81
CA GLY A 153 -3.39 20.34 18.91
C GLY A 153 -3.05 20.14 17.42
N LYS A 154 -2.52 18.99 17.02
CA LYS A 154 -2.10 18.70 15.64
C LYS A 154 -2.94 17.61 14.98
N ARG A 155 -3.03 17.70 13.65
CA ARG A 155 -3.58 16.68 12.76
C ARG A 155 -2.47 16.07 11.89
N LEU A 156 -2.26 14.77 12.08
CA LEU A 156 -1.44 13.92 11.21
C LEU A 156 -2.36 13.24 10.20
N LEU A 157 -1.99 13.27 8.93
CA LEU A 157 -2.78 12.68 7.85
C LEU A 157 -1.93 11.75 6.99
N PHE A 158 -2.24 10.46 7.09
CA PHE A 158 -1.73 9.42 6.20
C PHE A 158 -2.59 9.40 4.92
N VAL A 159 -1.97 9.50 3.74
CA VAL A 159 -2.67 9.46 2.44
C VAL A 159 -2.04 8.38 1.56
N GLY A 160 -2.80 7.38 1.14
CA GLY A 160 -2.25 6.37 0.24
C GLY A 160 -3.04 5.08 0.16
N ASP A 161 -2.32 3.99 -0.08
CA ASP A 161 -2.86 2.64 -0.19
C ASP A 161 -2.98 1.93 1.17
N SER A 162 -3.21 0.61 1.15
CA SER A 162 -3.37 -0.20 2.34
C SER A 162 -2.09 -0.37 3.18
N ILE A 163 -0.90 -0.13 2.62
CA ILE A 163 0.36 -0.12 3.39
C ILE A 163 0.42 1.13 4.27
N ASN A 164 -0.06 2.27 3.77
CA ASN A 164 -0.17 3.47 4.59
C ASN A 164 -1.23 3.31 5.70
N ARG A 165 -2.31 2.54 5.44
CA ARG A 165 -3.26 2.13 6.50
C ARG A 165 -2.59 1.25 7.55
N ASN A 166 -1.77 0.30 7.12
CA ASN A 166 -0.99 -0.57 8.01
C ASN A 166 -0.08 0.25 8.93
N GLN A 167 0.54 1.31 8.42
CA GLN A 167 1.35 2.24 9.21
C GLN A 167 0.51 3.12 10.14
N TRP A 168 -0.67 3.57 9.69
CA TRP A 168 -1.62 4.32 10.51
C TRP A 168 -2.15 3.50 11.70
N ASP A 169 -2.51 2.23 11.48
CA ASP A 169 -2.90 1.29 12.54
C ASP A 169 -1.78 1.14 13.58
N SER A 170 -0.52 0.99 13.13
CA SER A 170 0.66 0.96 14.00
C SER A 170 0.82 2.25 14.80
N MET A 171 0.71 3.43 14.16
CA MET A 171 0.89 4.73 14.81
C MET A 171 -0.11 4.91 15.95
N ILE A 172 -1.37 4.53 15.74
CA ILE A 172 -2.40 4.59 16.78
C ILE A 172 -2.05 3.67 17.93
N CYS A 173 -1.64 2.42 17.66
CA CYS A 173 -1.30 1.47 18.70
C CYS A 173 -0.06 1.89 19.52
N MET A 174 0.93 2.51 18.87
CA MET A 174 2.10 3.08 19.56
C MET A 174 1.73 4.24 20.50
N LEU A 175 0.74 5.07 20.12
CA LEU A 175 0.38 6.26 20.87
C LEU A 175 -0.69 6.02 21.95
N GLN A 176 -1.61 5.08 21.72
CA GLN A 176 -2.86 4.99 22.50
C GLN A 176 -2.65 4.80 24.00
N SER A 177 -1.62 4.06 24.41
CA SER A 177 -1.29 3.79 25.81
C SER A 177 -0.79 5.03 26.54
N SER A 178 -0.13 5.94 25.81
CA SER A 178 0.41 7.21 26.33
C SER A 178 -0.61 8.37 26.30
N ILE A 179 -1.82 8.11 25.79
CA ILE A 179 -2.91 9.09 25.75
C ILE A 179 -3.96 8.67 26.78
N PRO A 180 -3.96 9.23 28.00
CA PRO A 180 -5.04 9.01 28.95
C PRO A 180 -6.34 9.66 28.45
N GLY A 181 -7.48 9.18 28.94
CA GLY A 181 -8.79 9.76 28.63
C GLY A 181 -9.46 9.20 27.37
N LYS A 182 -10.47 9.95 26.89
CA LYS A 182 -11.40 9.49 25.84
C LYS A 182 -10.74 9.54 24.46
N LYS A 183 -10.74 8.37 23.81
CA LYS A 183 -10.23 8.15 22.45
C LYS A 183 -11.33 7.55 21.59
N GLU A 184 -11.42 7.98 20.34
CA GLU A 184 -12.41 7.51 19.37
C GLU A 184 -11.74 7.17 18.03
N VAL A 185 -12.24 6.13 17.36
CA VAL A 185 -11.93 5.84 15.95
C VAL A 185 -13.20 5.90 15.13
N ASN A 186 -13.25 6.80 14.16
CA ASN A 186 -14.31 6.86 13.16
C ASN A 186 -13.79 6.29 11.83
N SER A 187 -14.29 5.13 11.43
CA SER A 187 -13.95 4.45 10.16
C SER A 187 -14.94 4.71 9.02
N LYS A 188 -15.97 5.53 9.26
CA LYS A 188 -17.04 5.82 8.28
C LYS A 188 -16.98 7.25 7.72
N GLY A 189 -15.92 8.01 8.05
CA GLY A 189 -15.72 9.35 7.52
C GLY A 189 -15.68 9.35 6.00
N LEU A 190 -16.36 10.31 5.36
CA LEU A 190 -16.41 10.45 3.90
C LEU A 190 -16.77 9.13 3.19
N ASN A 191 -17.82 8.45 3.65
CA ASN A 191 -18.26 7.15 3.16
C ASN A 191 -17.18 6.05 3.23
N GLY A 192 -16.36 6.10 4.28
CA GLY A 192 -15.30 5.13 4.54
C GLY A 192 -13.96 5.47 3.87
N THR A 193 -13.84 6.58 3.14
CA THR A 193 -12.54 7.01 2.58
C THR A 193 -11.64 7.69 3.60
N LEU A 194 -12.19 8.19 4.71
CA LEU A 194 -11.46 8.82 5.80
C LEU A 194 -11.67 8.07 7.11
N TYR A 195 -10.57 7.59 7.67
CA TYR A 195 -10.47 7.01 9.01
C TYR A 195 -9.84 8.04 9.93
N SER A 196 -10.43 8.28 11.10
CA SER A 196 -9.95 9.31 12.02
C SER A 196 -9.85 8.76 13.43
N PHE A 197 -8.64 8.72 13.99
CA PHE A 197 -8.41 8.54 15.42
C PHE A 197 -8.35 9.91 16.11
N ARG A 198 -9.15 10.10 17.16
CA ARG A 198 -9.25 11.35 17.91
C ARG A 198 -8.96 11.12 19.38
N ALA A 199 -8.08 11.94 19.94
CA ALA A 199 -7.91 12.07 21.38
C ALA A 199 -8.37 13.47 21.81
N HIS A 200 -9.61 13.57 22.30
CA HIS A 200 -10.29 14.84 22.49
C HIS A 200 -9.59 15.75 23.50
N ASP A 201 -9.15 15.19 24.63
CA ASP A 201 -8.53 15.93 25.72
C ASP A 201 -7.17 16.57 25.32
N TYR A 202 -6.55 16.05 24.25
CA TYR A 202 -5.30 16.55 23.71
C TYR A 202 -5.47 17.29 22.37
N ASN A 203 -6.70 17.34 21.83
CA ASN A 203 -6.98 17.82 20.48
C ASN A 203 -6.02 17.22 19.43
N ILE A 204 -5.76 15.92 19.53
CA ILE A 204 -4.90 15.19 18.58
C ILE A 204 -5.79 14.47 17.57
N SER A 205 -5.36 14.51 16.32
CA SER A 205 -5.92 13.67 15.26
C SER A 205 -4.84 12.89 14.53
N VAL A 206 -5.08 11.60 14.32
CA VAL A 206 -4.30 10.75 13.44
C VAL A 206 -5.26 10.16 12.42
N ASP A 207 -5.22 10.69 11.21
CA ASP A 207 -6.16 10.38 10.14
C ASP A 207 -5.50 9.53 9.05
N TYR A 208 -6.29 8.70 8.38
CA TYR A 208 -5.93 7.97 7.17
C TYR A 208 -6.96 8.22 6.07
N TYR A 209 -6.49 8.64 4.90
CA TYR A 209 -7.29 8.88 3.71
C TYR A 209 -6.93 7.86 2.61
N TRP A 210 -7.92 7.09 2.17
CA TRP A 210 -7.79 6.11 1.09
C TRP A 210 -7.64 6.80 -0.27
N ALA A 211 -6.43 6.77 -0.82
CA ALA A 211 -6.10 7.26 -2.16
C ALA A 211 -4.94 6.43 -2.73
N PRO A 212 -5.18 5.15 -3.06
CA PRO A 212 -4.13 4.17 -3.30
C PRO A 212 -3.23 4.49 -4.48
N MET A 213 -3.76 5.15 -5.51
CA MET A 213 -3.02 5.63 -6.68
C MET A 213 -2.81 7.16 -6.66
N LEU A 214 -3.12 7.83 -5.52
CA LEU A 214 -3.19 9.28 -5.30
C LEU A 214 -4.23 10.03 -6.16
N VAL A 215 -4.20 9.83 -7.47
CA VAL A 215 -5.19 10.30 -8.44
C VAL A 215 -6.46 9.44 -8.43
N GLU A 216 -7.51 9.91 -9.09
CA GLU A 216 -8.76 9.17 -9.26
C GLU A 216 -8.53 7.83 -9.99
N SER A 217 -9.10 6.77 -9.42
CA SER A 217 -8.94 5.40 -9.91
C SER A 217 -10.20 4.55 -9.70
N ASN A 218 -10.29 3.45 -10.44
CA ASN A 218 -11.33 2.44 -10.20
C ASN A 218 -11.13 1.63 -8.90
N GLY A 219 -10.14 2.00 -8.08
CA GLY A 219 -9.95 1.43 -6.74
C GLY A 219 -10.15 2.44 -5.61
N ASP A 220 -10.80 3.59 -5.87
CA ASP A 220 -11.05 4.61 -4.84
C ASP A 220 -12.15 4.19 -3.84
N ASP A 221 -12.87 3.09 -4.10
CA ASP A 221 -13.80 2.51 -3.13
C ASP A 221 -13.04 1.60 -2.13
N PRO A 222 -12.95 1.97 -0.84
CA PRO A 222 -12.17 1.22 0.14
C PRO A 222 -12.76 -0.18 0.44
N PHE A 223 -14.01 -0.46 0.05
CA PHE A 223 -14.68 -1.74 0.26
C PHE A 223 -14.75 -2.59 -1.02
N ASP A 224 -14.92 -1.97 -2.18
CA ASP A 224 -15.00 -2.63 -3.49
C ASP A 224 -13.95 -2.12 -4.49
N HIS A 225 -12.67 -2.36 -4.19
CA HIS A 225 -11.52 -2.00 -5.03
C HIS A 225 -10.83 -3.21 -5.69
N ARG A 226 -11.44 -4.40 -5.66
CA ARG A 226 -10.86 -5.59 -6.29
C ARG A 226 -11.15 -5.55 -7.78
N ALA A 227 -10.15 -5.21 -8.58
CA ALA A 227 -10.24 -5.18 -10.02
C ALA A 227 -9.03 -5.88 -10.65
N HIS A 228 -9.26 -6.63 -11.74
CA HIS A 228 -8.19 -7.28 -12.51
C HIS A 228 -7.31 -6.27 -13.24
N LEU A 229 -7.87 -5.12 -13.62
CA LEU A 229 -7.18 -4.02 -14.27
C LEU A 229 -7.29 -2.76 -13.41
N ARG A 230 -6.18 -2.03 -13.27
CA ARG A 230 -6.18 -0.71 -12.66
C ARG A 230 -6.40 0.34 -13.73
N VAL A 231 -7.41 1.16 -13.53
CA VAL A 231 -7.75 2.29 -14.39
C VAL A 231 -7.57 3.57 -13.61
N ILE A 232 -6.80 4.51 -14.14
CA ILE A 232 -6.55 5.81 -13.52
C ILE A 232 -6.89 6.97 -14.44
N ARG A 233 -7.24 8.11 -13.85
CA ARG A 233 -7.16 9.43 -14.49
C ARG A 233 -5.93 10.15 -13.99
N SER A 234 -4.81 10.02 -14.70
CA SER A 234 -3.51 10.55 -14.28
C SER A 234 -3.47 12.06 -14.03
N LYS A 235 -4.45 12.84 -14.50
CA LYS A 235 -4.58 14.29 -14.30
C LYS A 235 -5.68 14.71 -13.31
N ALA A 236 -6.41 13.77 -12.71
CA ALA A 236 -7.52 14.07 -11.81
C ALA A 236 -7.12 13.72 -10.37
N ILE A 237 -6.83 14.74 -9.55
CA ILE A 237 -6.43 14.57 -8.15
C ILE A 237 -7.33 15.34 -7.17
N GLU A 238 -8.02 16.39 -7.65
CA GLU A 238 -8.71 17.37 -6.81
C GLU A 238 -9.85 16.78 -5.96
N LYS A 239 -10.53 15.74 -6.48
CA LYS A 239 -11.57 15.03 -5.72
C LYS A 239 -11.03 14.51 -4.38
N HIS A 240 -9.79 14.00 -4.38
CA HIS A 240 -9.14 13.51 -3.18
C HIS A 240 -8.48 14.66 -2.42
N ALA A 241 -7.71 15.47 -3.14
CA ALA A 241 -6.72 16.34 -2.54
C ALA A 241 -7.31 17.52 -1.74
N LYS A 242 -8.56 17.91 -2.03
CA LYS A 242 -9.33 18.88 -1.23
C LYS A 242 -9.47 18.49 0.25
N HIS A 243 -9.28 17.22 0.60
CA HIS A 243 -9.39 16.71 1.98
C HIS A 243 -8.05 16.70 2.74
N TRP A 244 -6.94 17.11 2.09
CA TRP A 244 -5.59 17.00 2.66
C TRP A 244 -5.03 18.32 3.19
N VAL A 245 -5.55 19.46 2.74
CA VAL A 245 -4.93 20.80 2.83
C VAL A 245 -4.78 21.37 4.24
N ASP A 246 -5.55 20.88 5.21
CA ASP A 246 -5.64 21.42 6.57
C ASP A 246 -4.90 20.58 7.63
N ALA A 247 -4.07 19.62 7.21
CA ALA A 247 -3.24 18.83 8.13
C ALA A 247 -1.91 19.54 8.47
N ASP A 248 -1.47 19.40 9.72
CA ASP A 248 -0.15 19.87 10.19
C ASP A 248 1.00 19.01 9.65
N VAL A 249 0.73 17.72 9.44
CA VAL A 249 1.67 16.76 8.87
C VAL A 249 0.94 15.87 7.87
N ILE A 250 1.43 15.78 6.63
CA ILE A 250 0.90 14.87 5.61
C ILE A 250 1.95 13.82 5.26
N ILE A 251 1.56 12.55 5.31
CA ILE A 251 2.40 11.39 5.05
C ILE A 251 1.83 10.61 3.87
N PHE A 252 2.43 10.81 2.71
CA PHE A 252 2.03 10.16 1.47
C PHE A 252 2.68 8.77 1.30
N ASN A 253 1.93 7.85 0.69
CA ASN A 253 2.47 6.63 0.10
C ASN A 253 1.65 6.25 -1.14
N SER A 254 2.27 5.60 -2.11
CA SER A 254 1.57 4.89 -3.19
C SER A 254 2.50 3.81 -3.73
N CYS A 255 2.32 2.56 -3.31
CA CYS A 255 3.29 1.50 -3.54
C CYS A 255 2.67 0.23 -4.12
N LEU A 256 1.78 -0.41 -3.37
CA LEU A 256 1.42 -1.81 -3.58
C LEU A 256 0.80 -2.06 -4.97
N TRP A 257 0.03 -1.10 -5.46
CA TRP A 257 -0.72 -1.25 -6.72
C TRP A 257 0.09 -0.94 -7.98
N TRP A 258 1.28 -0.36 -7.82
CA TRP A 258 2.21 -0.09 -8.93
C TRP A 258 3.09 -1.29 -9.28
N ARG A 259 3.00 -2.38 -8.50
CA ARG A 259 3.67 -3.67 -8.74
C ARG A 259 3.07 -4.46 -9.91
N LEU A 260 1.96 -3.99 -10.48
CA LEU A 260 1.42 -4.53 -11.72
C LEU A 260 2.36 -4.15 -12.88
N PRO A 261 2.44 -4.96 -13.94
CA PRO A 261 3.27 -4.62 -15.10
C PRO A 261 2.71 -3.41 -15.87
N THR A 262 1.39 -3.25 -15.89
CA THR A 262 0.70 -2.22 -16.66
C THR A 262 -0.47 -1.59 -15.90
N VAL A 263 -0.80 -0.36 -16.30
CA VAL A 263 -1.95 0.42 -15.84
C VAL A 263 -2.69 0.98 -17.05
N THR A 264 -4.02 1.03 -16.95
CA THR A 264 -4.87 1.62 -17.98
C THR A 264 -5.12 3.10 -17.67
N LEU A 265 -4.75 3.99 -18.59
CA LEU A 265 -5.04 5.41 -18.54
C LEU A 265 -6.40 5.67 -19.19
N LEU A 266 -7.32 6.30 -18.47
CA LEU A 266 -8.56 6.81 -19.03
C LEU A 266 -8.32 8.23 -19.58
N LYS A 267 -8.39 8.39 -20.91
CA LYS A 267 -8.17 9.68 -21.60
C LYS A 267 -9.45 10.49 -21.82
N SER A 268 -10.59 9.81 -21.86
CA SER A 268 -11.89 10.44 -22.09
C SER A 268 -12.48 11.04 -20.80
N ALA A 269 -13.22 12.14 -20.94
CA ALA A 269 -14.11 12.59 -19.88
C ALA A 269 -15.29 11.61 -19.79
N GLY A 270 -15.52 11.00 -18.62
CA GLY A 270 -16.55 9.96 -18.50
C GLY A 270 -16.62 9.36 -17.10
N SER A 271 -17.10 8.12 -16.97
CA SER A 271 -17.06 7.31 -15.73
C SER A 271 -15.81 6.41 -15.72
N LEU A 272 -15.27 6.06 -14.55
CA LEU A 272 -14.20 5.05 -14.43
C LEU A 272 -14.71 3.60 -14.62
N MET A 273 -16.03 3.41 -14.61
CA MET A 273 -16.70 2.09 -14.61
C MET A 273 -17.16 1.61 -15.99
N GLY A 274 -16.53 2.07 -17.07
CA GLY A 274 -16.90 1.69 -18.43
C GLY A 274 -18.11 2.46 -18.94
N GLY A 275 -18.05 2.87 -20.20
CA GLY A 275 -19.12 3.53 -20.94
C GLY A 275 -18.84 3.41 -22.44
N PRO A 276 -19.84 3.57 -23.30
CA PRO A 276 -19.60 3.56 -24.74
C PRO A 276 -18.61 4.67 -25.10
N ASN A 277 -17.67 4.36 -26.01
CA ASN A 277 -16.64 5.28 -26.54
C ASN A 277 -15.56 5.75 -25.56
N GLN A 278 -15.22 4.95 -24.54
CA GLN A 278 -14.06 5.26 -23.70
C GLN A 278 -12.75 5.11 -24.46
N VAL A 279 -11.98 6.20 -24.52
CA VAL A 279 -10.61 6.18 -25.00
C VAL A 279 -9.68 5.82 -23.84
N VAL A 280 -9.02 4.67 -23.97
CA VAL A 280 -8.05 4.16 -22.99
C VAL A 280 -6.69 3.94 -23.64
N GLU A 281 -5.61 4.06 -22.85
CA GLU A 281 -4.25 3.67 -23.24
C GLU A 281 -3.69 2.76 -22.15
N VAL A 282 -3.19 1.59 -22.50
CA VAL A 282 -2.44 0.74 -21.57
C VAL A 282 -0.98 1.14 -21.64
N VAL A 283 -0.38 1.45 -20.49
CA VAL A 283 1.03 1.82 -20.37
C VAL A 283 1.70 0.98 -19.28
N ASP A 284 3.02 0.92 -19.31
CA ASP A 284 3.80 0.34 -18.22
C ASP A 284 3.61 1.14 -16.92
N SER A 285 3.67 0.45 -15.78
CA SER A 285 3.47 1.07 -14.47
C SER A 285 4.46 2.20 -14.16
N PRO A 286 5.77 2.10 -14.44
CA PRO A 286 6.70 3.21 -14.25
C PRO A 286 6.29 4.49 -14.99
N ARG A 287 5.89 4.38 -16.27
CA ARG A 287 5.40 5.52 -17.06
C ARG A 287 4.14 6.12 -16.44
N ALA A 288 3.16 5.31 -16.03
CA ALA A 288 1.96 5.80 -15.37
C ALA A 288 2.27 6.46 -14.00
N TYR A 289 3.17 5.87 -13.22
CA TYR A 289 3.59 6.39 -11.91
C TYR A 289 4.24 7.76 -12.03
N LYS A 290 5.11 7.94 -13.03
CA LYS A 290 5.70 9.25 -13.36
C LYS A 290 4.64 10.30 -13.65
N MET A 291 3.64 9.97 -14.48
CA MET A 291 2.55 10.89 -14.80
C MET A 291 1.72 11.26 -13.55
N VAL A 292 1.46 10.30 -12.67
CA VAL A 292 0.76 10.55 -11.40
C VAL A 292 1.57 11.45 -10.49
N LEU A 293 2.86 11.19 -10.31
CA LEU A 293 3.73 12.02 -9.47
C LEU A 293 3.94 13.42 -10.05
N GLU A 294 3.89 13.60 -11.37
CA GLU A 294 3.85 14.94 -11.98
C GLU A 294 2.57 15.71 -11.63
N THR A 295 1.40 15.06 -11.62
CA THR A 295 0.14 15.68 -11.18
C THR A 295 0.16 15.98 -9.68
N TRP A 296 0.55 15.00 -8.86
CA TRP A 296 0.65 15.15 -7.40
C TRP A 296 1.63 16.26 -7.00
N SER A 297 2.84 16.29 -7.58
CA SER A 297 3.84 17.31 -7.25
C SER A 297 3.37 18.72 -7.64
N LYS A 298 2.71 18.88 -8.80
CA LYS A 298 2.09 20.16 -9.17
C LYS A 298 1.03 20.59 -8.15
N TRP A 299 0.19 19.66 -7.72
CA TRP A 299 -0.84 19.94 -6.72
C TRP A 299 -0.24 20.33 -5.37
N VAL A 300 0.74 19.56 -4.87
CA VAL A 300 1.42 19.83 -3.59
C VAL A 300 2.05 21.22 -3.60
N HIS A 301 2.77 21.55 -4.68
CA HIS A 301 3.43 22.85 -4.80
C HIS A 301 2.44 24.02 -4.84
N ALA A 302 1.26 23.84 -5.45
CA ALA A 302 0.27 24.90 -5.59
C ALA A 302 -0.62 25.07 -4.35
N ASN A 303 -0.86 24.02 -3.57
CA ASN A 303 -1.93 24.01 -2.56
C ASN A 303 -1.45 23.84 -1.12
N ILE A 304 -0.23 23.36 -0.89
CA ILE A 304 0.31 23.18 0.47
C ILE A 304 1.25 24.33 0.82
N ASN A 305 1.01 24.94 1.98
CA ASN A 305 1.94 25.90 2.57
C ASN A 305 3.01 25.16 3.41
N PRO A 306 4.26 25.06 2.95
CA PRO A 306 5.31 24.32 3.68
C PRO A 306 5.73 24.99 5.00
N SER A 307 5.33 26.24 5.24
CA SER A 307 5.56 26.93 6.53
C SER A 307 4.56 26.47 7.61
N LYS A 308 3.45 25.86 7.22
CA LYS A 308 2.39 25.37 8.13
C LYS A 308 2.33 23.85 8.20
N THR A 309 2.66 23.17 7.11
CA THR A 309 2.51 21.73 6.98
C THR A 309 3.85 21.06 6.71
N LYS A 310 4.20 20.05 7.51
CA LYS A 310 5.33 19.15 7.23
C LYS A 310 4.89 18.06 6.26
N LEU A 311 5.72 17.78 5.26
CA LEU A 311 5.40 16.84 4.18
C LEU A 311 6.38 15.68 4.17
N PHE A 312 5.82 14.46 4.12
CA PHE A 312 6.56 13.21 4.08
C PHE A 312 6.08 12.31 2.94
N TYR A 313 6.98 11.50 2.40
CA TYR A 313 6.65 10.42 1.48
C TYR A 313 7.32 9.12 1.96
N MET A 314 6.53 8.09 2.22
CA MET A 314 7.05 6.79 2.65
C MET A 314 7.58 6.01 1.46
N GLY A 315 8.78 5.44 1.59
CA GLY A 315 9.36 4.56 0.58
C GLY A 315 8.50 3.31 0.31
N HIS A 316 8.79 2.64 -0.80
CA HIS A 316 8.10 1.40 -1.18
C HIS A 316 8.48 0.26 -0.23
N THR A 317 7.55 -0.64 0.09
CA THR A 317 7.79 -1.75 1.03
C THR A 317 7.87 -3.06 0.26
N ALA A 318 8.75 -3.99 0.67
CA ALA A 318 8.83 -5.34 0.10
C ALA A 318 7.51 -6.13 0.29
N ALA A 319 7.23 -7.09 -0.61
CA ALA A 319 6.03 -7.91 -0.57
C ALA A 319 6.30 -9.43 -0.56
N HIS A 320 7.56 -9.86 -0.60
CA HIS A 320 8.04 -11.24 -0.45
C HIS A 320 7.13 -12.29 -1.12
N ALA A 321 6.77 -12.02 -2.37
CA ALA A 321 5.76 -12.81 -3.07
C ALA A 321 6.30 -14.18 -3.52
N TRP A 322 7.62 -14.30 -3.70
CA TRP A 322 8.27 -15.48 -4.28
C TRP A 322 9.46 -15.89 -3.44
N ALA A 323 9.41 -17.09 -2.85
CA ALA A 323 10.52 -17.58 -2.05
C ALA A 323 11.80 -17.84 -2.85
N THR A 324 11.67 -18.03 -4.17
CA THR A 324 12.80 -18.15 -5.08
C THR A 324 13.73 -16.94 -5.06
N ASP A 325 13.23 -15.76 -4.71
CA ASP A 325 14.05 -14.54 -4.64
C ASP A 325 15.16 -14.71 -3.59
N TRP A 326 14.89 -15.44 -2.51
CA TRP A 326 15.84 -15.71 -1.42
C TRP A 326 16.30 -17.17 -1.34
N GLY A 327 16.26 -17.90 -2.46
CA GLY A 327 16.76 -19.28 -2.56
C GLY A 327 15.81 -20.36 -2.02
N GLY A 328 14.55 -20.02 -1.74
CA GLY A 328 13.47 -20.96 -1.43
C GLY A 328 12.93 -21.69 -2.66
N LYS A 329 11.92 -22.56 -2.47
CA LYS A 329 11.39 -23.36 -3.58
C LYS A 329 10.37 -22.60 -4.43
N LYS A 330 10.20 -23.06 -5.67
CA LYS A 330 9.13 -22.58 -6.55
C LYS A 330 7.76 -22.83 -5.91
N HIS A 331 6.85 -21.85 -6.04
CA HIS A 331 5.50 -21.86 -5.44
C HIS A 331 5.44 -21.70 -3.92
N GLU A 332 6.57 -21.54 -3.23
CA GLU A 332 6.62 -21.05 -1.85
C GLU A 332 6.65 -19.51 -1.84
N THR A 333 6.26 -18.94 -0.70
CA THR A 333 6.07 -17.50 -0.47
C THR A 333 6.61 -17.15 0.91
N CYS A 334 6.26 -15.98 1.48
CA CYS A 334 6.55 -15.65 2.88
C CYS A 334 5.93 -16.63 3.92
N TYR A 335 5.08 -17.57 3.51
CA TYR A 335 4.47 -18.54 4.43
C TYR A 335 5.50 -19.48 5.07
N GLY A 336 5.53 -19.49 6.40
CA GLY A 336 6.44 -20.34 7.19
C GLY A 336 7.80 -19.70 7.47
N GLU A 337 8.06 -18.51 6.94
CA GLU A 337 9.26 -17.74 7.26
C GLU A 337 9.13 -17.12 8.66
N THR A 338 10.10 -17.38 9.54
CA THR A 338 10.06 -16.98 10.96
C THR A 338 11.29 -16.21 11.41
N GLU A 339 12.27 -16.04 10.52
CA GLU A 339 13.51 -15.31 10.77
C GLU A 339 13.78 -14.37 9.56
N PRO A 340 14.33 -13.18 9.80
CA PRO A 340 14.68 -12.25 8.73
C PRO A 340 15.82 -12.80 7.87
N LEU A 341 16.01 -12.21 6.70
CA LEU A 341 17.16 -12.46 5.87
C LEU A 341 18.41 -11.83 6.49
N VAL A 342 19.51 -12.58 6.45
CA VAL A 342 20.83 -12.13 6.92
C VAL A 342 21.52 -11.25 5.88
N ASP A 343 21.24 -11.44 4.59
CA ASP A 343 21.80 -10.61 3.53
C ASP A 343 21.06 -9.28 3.42
N TYR A 344 21.64 -8.24 4.02
CA TYR A 344 21.09 -6.88 3.97
C TYR A 344 21.13 -6.24 2.59
N ARG A 345 21.79 -6.85 1.59
CA ARG A 345 21.78 -6.41 0.19
C ARG A 345 20.71 -7.12 -0.64
N PHE A 346 19.93 -8.00 -0.01
CA PHE A 346 18.81 -8.66 -0.66
C PHE A 346 17.85 -7.63 -1.28
N TRP A 347 17.33 -7.98 -2.45
CA TRP A 347 16.38 -7.16 -3.20
C TRP A 347 15.42 -8.08 -3.94
N GLU A 348 14.14 -8.04 -3.58
CA GLU A 348 13.12 -8.82 -4.26
C GLU A 348 12.84 -8.31 -5.67
N ILE A 349 12.37 -9.19 -6.56
CA ILE A 349 12.05 -8.82 -7.94
C ILE A 349 10.88 -7.82 -8.01
N GLY A 350 9.96 -7.90 -7.05
CA GLY A 350 8.75 -7.07 -7.03
C GLY A 350 8.98 -5.60 -6.68
N THR A 351 10.15 -5.23 -6.14
CA THR A 351 10.48 -3.83 -5.84
C THR A 351 11.21 -3.23 -7.05
N ASP A 352 10.49 -2.50 -7.90
CA ASP A 352 11.04 -1.94 -9.14
C ASP A 352 11.92 -0.69 -8.87
N PRO A 353 13.24 -0.73 -9.15
CA PRO A 353 14.12 0.42 -8.97
C PRO A 353 13.71 1.65 -9.80
N ASN A 354 13.07 1.46 -10.97
CA ASN A 354 12.63 2.59 -11.80
C ASN A 354 11.56 3.42 -11.10
N ILE A 355 10.66 2.78 -10.37
CA ILE A 355 9.62 3.46 -9.59
C ILE A 355 10.26 4.33 -8.49
N LEU A 356 11.31 3.83 -7.85
CA LEU A 356 12.05 4.56 -6.81
C LEU A 356 12.80 5.77 -7.40
N ILE A 357 13.47 5.60 -8.54
CA ILE A 357 14.16 6.69 -9.26
C ILE A 357 13.16 7.78 -9.67
N ILE A 358 11.97 7.39 -10.15
CA ILE A 358 10.90 8.33 -10.51
C ILE A 358 10.42 9.11 -9.29
N LEU A 359 10.24 8.42 -8.14
CA LEU A 359 9.87 9.06 -6.88
C LEU A 359 10.93 10.07 -6.45
N GLU A 360 12.19 9.66 -6.35
CA GLU A 360 13.31 10.52 -5.95
C GLU A 360 13.44 11.75 -6.87
N SER A 361 13.30 11.55 -8.19
CA SER A 361 13.30 12.65 -9.16
C SER A 361 12.15 13.64 -8.93
N SER A 362 10.95 13.15 -8.59
CA SER A 362 9.79 13.99 -8.27
C SER A 362 10.02 14.82 -6.99
N LEU A 363 10.51 14.18 -5.93
CA LEU A 363 10.82 14.85 -4.66
C LEU A 363 11.94 15.89 -4.81
N SER A 364 12.98 15.57 -5.57
CA SER A 364 14.09 16.50 -5.86
C SER A 364 13.61 17.73 -6.63
N LYS A 365 12.72 17.55 -7.61
CA LYS A 365 12.11 18.67 -8.37
C LYS A 365 11.22 19.54 -7.49
N LEU A 366 10.50 18.96 -6.53
CA LEU A 366 9.73 19.72 -5.53
C LEU A 366 10.63 20.53 -4.61
N LYS A 367 11.70 19.90 -4.10
CA LYS A 367 12.69 20.56 -3.24
C LYS A 367 13.35 21.75 -3.94
N ALA A 368 13.71 21.60 -5.22
CA ALA A 368 14.23 22.69 -6.05
C ALA A 368 13.24 23.85 -6.25
N LYS A 369 11.93 23.62 -6.05
CA LYS A 369 10.87 24.64 -6.08
C LYS A 369 10.50 25.17 -4.69
N GLY A 370 11.30 24.88 -3.67
CA GLY A 370 11.09 25.35 -2.30
C GLY A 370 10.08 24.53 -1.49
N VAL A 371 9.62 23.38 -1.99
CA VAL A 371 8.69 22.50 -1.26
C VAL A 371 9.41 21.21 -0.89
N ASN A 372 9.84 21.11 0.37
CA ASN A 372 10.53 19.92 0.85
C ASN A 372 9.51 18.84 1.25
N VAL A 373 9.48 17.74 0.51
CA VAL A 373 8.80 16.51 0.91
C VAL A 373 9.86 15.50 1.32
N GLN A 374 9.97 15.24 2.62
CA GLN A 374 11.00 14.36 3.15
C GLN A 374 10.65 12.90 2.87
N MET A 375 11.53 12.18 2.17
CA MET A 375 11.38 10.73 2.02
C MET A 375 11.75 10.04 3.33
N ILE A 376 10.91 9.12 3.79
CA ILE A 376 11.24 8.17 4.84
C ILE A 376 11.58 6.85 4.12
N ASN A 377 12.88 6.62 3.89
CA ASN A 377 13.37 5.56 3.02
C ASN A 377 13.37 4.20 3.74
N ILE A 378 12.20 3.58 3.81
CA ILE A 378 11.99 2.25 4.41
C ILE A 378 12.23 1.09 3.43
N THR A 379 12.60 1.38 2.17
CA THR A 379 12.60 0.34 1.12
C THR A 379 13.61 -0.76 1.40
N GLN A 380 14.88 -0.42 1.63
CA GLN A 380 15.90 -1.43 1.87
C GLN A 380 15.66 -2.21 3.17
N LEU A 381 15.30 -1.53 4.27
CA LEU A 381 15.11 -2.21 5.56
C LEU A 381 13.94 -3.21 5.50
N THR A 382 12.93 -2.98 4.67
CA THR A 382 11.82 -3.94 4.53
C THR A 382 12.23 -5.20 3.77
N GLN A 383 13.24 -5.15 2.89
CA GLN A 383 13.71 -6.31 2.11
C GLN A 383 14.16 -7.47 3.01
N ALA A 384 14.71 -7.19 4.18
CA ALA A 384 15.17 -8.26 5.06
C ALA A 384 14.04 -8.98 5.82
N ARG A 385 12.80 -8.45 5.82
CA ARG A 385 11.77 -8.81 6.81
C ARG A 385 10.69 -9.75 6.31
N ARG A 386 11.04 -10.74 5.49
CA ARG A 386 10.12 -11.79 5.01
C ARG A 386 9.35 -12.51 6.13
N ASP A 387 9.87 -12.49 7.36
CA ASP A 387 9.29 -13.09 8.56
C ASP A 387 8.07 -12.34 9.09
N ALA A 388 7.90 -11.05 8.81
CA ALA A 388 6.95 -10.21 9.55
C ALA A 388 5.57 -10.04 8.87
N HIS A 389 5.28 -10.81 7.83
CA HIS A 389 4.00 -10.75 7.12
C HIS A 389 2.88 -11.53 7.84
N PRO A 390 1.60 -11.15 7.68
CA PRO A 390 0.47 -11.91 8.24
C PRO A 390 0.36 -13.31 7.69
N THR A 391 0.72 -13.52 6.41
CA THR A 391 0.52 -14.78 5.71
C THR A 391 -0.96 -15.19 5.72
N ILE A 392 -1.32 -16.29 6.38
CA ILE A 392 -2.70 -16.74 6.60
C ILE A 392 -3.27 -16.28 7.94
N TYR A 393 -2.44 -15.75 8.85
CA TYR A 393 -2.81 -15.43 10.24
C TYR A 393 -3.43 -14.04 10.31
N ARG A 394 -4.66 -13.92 9.82
CA ARG A 394 -5.36 -12.65 9.75
C ARG A 394 -6.87 -12.84 9.70
N LYS A 395 -7.62 -11.80 10.06
CA LYS A 395 -9.06 -11.77 9.84
C LYS A 395 -9.37 -11.89 8.35
N LEU A 396 -10.14 -12.93 8.01
CA LEU A 396 -10.63 -13.13 6.66
C LEU A 396 -12.07 -12.61 6.56
N TRP A 397 -12.29 -11.67 5.65
CA TRP A 397 -13.63 -11.17 5.35
C TRP A 397 -14.48 -12.18 4.57
N ARG A 398 -13.83 -13.18 3.96
CA ARG A 398 -14.47 -14.35 3.34
C ARG A 398 -13.67 -15.60 3.73
N PRO A 399 -14.29 -16.65 4.27
CA PRO A 399 -13.58 -17.86 4.66
C PRO A 399 -12.92 -18.51 3.43
N PHE A 400 -11.75 -19.11 3.63
CA PHE A 400 -11.10 -19.92 2.61
C PHE A 400 -11.89 -21.21 2.35
N THR A 401 -11.97 -21.62 1.09
CA THR A 401 -12.46 -22.96 0.74
C THR A 401 -11.51 -24.04 1.26
N GLU A 402 -11.99 -25.27 1.39
CA GLU A 402 -11.14 -26.39 1.83
C GLU A 402 -9.94 -26.60 0.90
N ASP A 403 -10.10 -26.38 -0.39
CA ASP A 403 -8.99 -26.49 -1.35
C ASP A 403 -7.98 -25.35 -1.23
N GLN A 404 -8.41 -24.15 -0.83
CA GLN A 404 -7.53 -23.03 -0.51
C GLN A 404 -6.74 -23.30 0.76
N LYS A 405 -7.37 -23.86 1.80
CA LYS A 405 -6.69 -24.23 3.05
C LYS A 405 -5.60 -25.26 2.84
N LYS A 406 -5.77 -26.18 1.88
CA LYS A 406 -4.73 -27.16 1.48
C LYS A 406 -3.51 -26.51 0.81
N LYS A 407 -3.59 -25.24 0.40
CA LYS A 407 -2.55 -24.52 -0.34
C LYS A 407 -2.24 -23.16 0.31
N PRO A 408 -1.72 -23.14 1.55
CA PRO A 408 -1.50 -21.90 2.32
C PRO A 408 -0.63 -20.87 1.60
N HIS A 409 0.38 -21.32 0.84
CA HIS A 409 1.22 -20.45 0.02
C HIS A 409 0.42 -19.59 -0.98
N SER A 410 -0.65 -20.13 -1.56
CA SER A 410 -1.47 -19.44 -2.58
C SER A 410 -2.45 -18.41 -2.03
N ILE A 411 -2.67 -18.41 -0.71
CA ILE A 411 -3.61 -17.53 -0.01
C ILE A 411 -2.94 -16.61 1.01
N SER A 412 -1.60 -16.69 1.09
CA SER A 412 -0.79 -15.91 2.02
C SER A 412 -0.75 -14.44 1.60
N ASP A 413 -0.99 -13.57 2.57
CA ASP A 413 -0.70 -12.15 2.45
C ASP A 413 0.76 -11.89 2.80
N CYS A 414 1.55 -11.63 1.76
CA CYS A 414 2.96 -11.26 1.89
C CYS A 414 3.19 -9.75 1.66
N ALA A 415 2.12 -8.97 1.44
CA ALA A 415 2.26 -7.54 1.17
C ALA A 415 2.12 -6.69 2.44
N HIS A 416 1.14 -7.02 3.28
CA HIS A 416 0.90 -6.33 4.55
C HIS A 416 1.80 -6.88 5.65
N TRP A 417 1.79 -6.24 6.82
CA TRP A 417 2.70 -6.50 7.92
C TRP A 417 1.92 -6.73 9.21
N CYS A 418 2.33 -7.75 9.96
CA CYS A 418 1.81 -7.98 11.30
C CYS A 418 2.09 -6.78 12.20
N LEU A 419 1.16 -6.50 13.12
CA LEU A 419 1.33 -5.52 14.19
C LEU A 419 1.18 -6.20 15.55
N PRO A 420 2.02 -5.88 16.55
CA PRO A 420 3.22 -5.05 16.46
C PRO A 420 4.28 -5.67 15.53
N GLY A 421 5.14 -4.85 14.93
CA GLY A 421 6.10 -5.33 13.94
C GLY A 421 6.78 -4.23 13.12
N VAL A 422 7.11 -4.56 11.87
CA VAL A 422 7.92 -3.70 10.97
C VAL A 422 7.38 -2.26 10.81
N PRO A 423 6.05 -2.02 10.71
CA PRO A 423 5.53 -0.66 10.63
C PRO A 423 5.78 0.22 11.86
N ASP A 424 6.02 -0.38 13.04
CA ASP A 424 6.35 0.38 14.24
C ASP A 424 7.71 1.10 14.04
N ILE A 425 8.69 0.43 13.42
CA ILE A 425 9.97 1.04 13.05
C ILE A 425 9.81 2.17 12.02
N TRP A 426 8.87 2.04 11.08
CA TRP A 426 8.59 3.12 10.12
C TRP A 426 8.08 4.36 10.83
N ASN A 427 7.25 4.18 11.85
CA ASN A 427 6.72 5.25 12.67
C ASN A 427 7.77 5.87 13.59
N GLU A 428 8.69 5.08 14.15
CA GLU A 428 9.84 5.63 14.88
C GLU A 428 10.73 6.49 13.97
N LEU A 429 11.06 6.00 12.76
CA LEU A 429 11.78 6.76 11.75
C LEU A 429 11.05 8.06 11.38
N LEU A 430 9.76 7.96 11.08
CA LEU A 430 8.92 9.11 10.74
C LEU A 430 8.89 10.14 11.89
N LEU A 431 8.68 9.70 13.13
CA LEU A 431 8.59 10.57 14.30
C LEU A 431 9.92 11.25 14.61
N ALA A 432 11.06 10.59 14.38
CA ALA A 432 12.39 11.21 14.52
C ALA A 432 12.56 12.41 13.56
N TYR A 433 11.98 12.35 12.35
CA TYR A 433 11.98 13.48 11.42
C TYR A 433 10.88 14.52 11.71
N ILE A 434 9.71 14.10 12.20
CA ILE A 434 8.66 15.05 12.61
C ILE A 434 9.11 15.85 13.82
N PHE A 435 9.82 15.22 14.77
CA PHE A 435 10.27 15.82 16.03
C PHE A 435 11.77 15.56 16.28
N PRO A 436 12.68 16.23 15.53
CA PRO A 436 14.11 16.07 15.72
C PRO A 436 14.55 16.44 17.14
N SER A 437 15.48 15.66 17.69
CA SER A 437 16.01 15.83 19.05
C SER A 437 16.71 17.18 19.29
N THR A 438 17.01 17.96 18.25
CA THR A 438 17.57 19.32 18.34
C THR A 438 16.62 20.36 18.94
N ALA A 439 15.36 20.00 19.23
CA ALA A 439 14.47 20.81 20.06
C ALA A 439 14.81 20.77 21.57
N ILE A 440 15.93 20.14 21.96
CA ILE A 440 16.44 20.10 23.34
C ILE A 440 17.85 20.69 23.36
N ALA A 441 17.94 22.00 23.18
CA ALA A 441 18.98 22.84 23.74
C ALA A 441 18.41 24.26 23.83
N TYR A 442 18.40 24.83 25.04
CA TYR A 442 17.85 26.14 25.43
C TYR A 442 16.33 26.18 25.71
N GLN A 443 15.97 25.72 26.90
CA GLN A 443 15.27 26.57 27.87
C GLN A 443 15.71 26.19 29.28
#